data_AF-A0A7C5DVN3-F1
#
_entry.id   AF-A0A7C5DVN3-F1
#
_cell.length_a   1.000
_cell.length_b   1.000
_cell.length_c   1.000
_cell.angle_alpha   90.00
_cell.angle_beta   90.00
_cell.angle_gamma   90.00
#
_symmetry.space_group_name_H-M   'P 1'
#
loop_
_entity.id
_entity.type
_entity.pdbx_description
1 polymer ?
#
loop_
_entity_poly.entity_id
_entity_poly.type
_entity_poly.pdbx_seq_one_letter_code
_entity_poly.pdbx_strand_id
1 'polypeptide(L)'
;MFRKLLENSITKSLNRLGVESIPIFKIEIPDENFGDYSTNVAFLLAKSLKKAPREIASSLSRELEKEQYIKSATVAGPGFINIILTDEVYLHAMKEVLERRFFWKVKPETNVQFEFGSANPTGPFTIGHGRQLVFGDVLCRIFSARGYRVKREMYINDAGRQIRLLGHSLWVRYNQLFGKEIPLPEDGYQGEYLVDMAKEIKREYGNKFLDSWDTNAQEFFSNFALNKMLQSMKETLNKLGIEFDNYFSEKSLVIDGTVNKILEILRKASLLYEK
;
A
#
# COMPACT_ATOMS: atom_id res chain seq x y z
N MET A 1 22.29 -9.68 -3.63
CA MET A 1 23.45 -10.34 -4.27
C MET A 1 24.73 -10.10 -3.47
N PHE A 2 25.23 -8.87 -3.37
CA PHE A 2 26.51 -8.57 -2.69
C PHE A 2 26.57 -8.97 -1.21
N ARG A 3 25.51 -8.71 -0.43
CA ARG A 3 25.47 -9.15 0.98
C ARG A 3 25.66 -10.66 1.13
N LYS A 4 25.00 -11.47 0.28
CA LYS A 4 25.15 -12.92 0.29
C LYS A 4 26.56 -13.36 -0.14
N LEU A 5 27.16 -12.67 -1.10
CA LEU A 5 28.55 -12.90 -1.50
C LEU A 5 29.50 -12.62 -0.31
N LEU A 6 29.31 -11.50 0.38
CA LEU A 6 30.11 -11.13 1.54
C LEU A 6 29.87 -12.05 2.74
N GLU A 7 28.63 -12.47 3.00
CA GLU A 7 28.31 -13.46 4.04
C GLU A 7 29.07 -14.76 3.80
N ASN A 8 29.10 -15.24 2.56
CA ASN A 8 29.87 -16.42 2.17
C ASN A 8 31.38 -16.22 2.34
N SER A 9 31.91 -15.08 1.89
CA SER A 9 33.35 -14.76 2.05
C SER A 9 33.75 -14.65 3.52
N ILE A 10 32.96 -13.97 4.36
CA ILE A 10 33.19 -13.85 5.80
C ILE A 10 33.13 -15.23 6.46
N THR A 11 32.12 -16.04 6.14
CA THR A 11 31.96 -17.38 6.70
C THR A 11 33.15 -18.27 6.34
N LYS A 12 33.57 -18.25 5.07
CA LYS A 12 34.74 -19.00 4.58
C LYS A 12 36.04 -18.56 5.24
N SER A 13 36.25 -17.24 5.39
CA SER A 13 37.43 -16.70 6.07
C SER A 13 37.43 -17.04 7.57
N LEU A 14 36.29 -17.02 8.24
CA LEU A 14 36.16 -17.46 9.62
C LEU A 14 36.44 -18.96 9.80
N ASN A 15 35.95 -19.81 8.89
CA ASN A 15 36.26 -21.25 8.91
C ASN A 15 37.76 -21.52 8.75
N ARG A 16 38.46 -20.77 7.88
CA ARG A 16 39.94 -20.86 7.76
C ARG A 16 40.67 -20.47 9.03
N LEU A 17 40.09 -19.58 9.85
CA LEU A 17 40.61 -19.21 11.16
C LEU A 17 40.22 -20.20 12.27
N GLY A 18 39.57 -21.32 11.92
CA GLY A 18 39.14 -22.35 12.87
C GLY A 18 37.90 -21.99 13.68
N VAL A 19 37.09 -21.03 13.21
CA VAL A 19 35.85 -20.65 13.88
C VAL A 19 34.72 -21.56 13.39
N GLU A 20 34.35 -22.56 14.19
CA GLU A 20 33.32 -23.54 13.82
C GLU A 20 31.88 -23.03 14.02
N SER A 21 31.66 -22.25 15.07
CA SER A 21 30.34 -21.69 15.40
C SER A 21 30.29 -20.20 15.08
N ILE A 22 29.67 -19.87 13.95
CA ILE A 22 29.54 -18.50 13.47
C ILE A 22 28.15 -17.97 13.83
N PRO A 23 28.04 -16.90 14.63
CA PRO A 23 26.76 -16.31 14.99
C PRO A 23 26.13 -15.60 13.79
N ILE A 24 24.83 -15.31 13.87
CA ILE A 24 24.19 -14.43 12.90
C ILE A 24 24.78 -13.02 13.09
N PHE A 25 25.46 -12.52 12.07
CA PHE A 25 26.06 -11.18 12.05
C PHE A 25 25.35 -10.29 11.04
N LYS A 26 25.63 -8.99 11.12
CA LYS A 26 25.09 -8.01 10.18
C LYS A 26 26.15 -7.56 9.20
N ILE A 27 25.73 -7.37 7.96
CA ILE A 27 26.44 -6.62 6.94
C ILE A 27 25.59 -5.41 6.62
N GLU A 28 26.10 -4.21 6.79
CA GLU A 28 25.37 -2.96 6.58
C GLU A 28 26.12 -2.06 5.60
N ILE A 29 25.43 -1.08 5.03
CA ILE A 29 26.06 -0.03 4.21
C ILE A 29 26.42 1.09 5.18
N PRO A 30 27.72 1.38 5.40
CA PRO A 30 28.15 2.42 6.32
C PRO A 30 28.10 3.80 5.65
N ASP A 31 28.49 4.86 6.36
CA ASP A 31 28.71 6.18 5.74
C ASP A 31 29.80 6.08 4.66
N GLU A 32 29.75 6.97 3.65
CA GLU A 32 30.57 6.91 2.43
C GLU A 32 32.09 6.79 2.69
N ASN A 33 32.59 7.33 3.80
CA ASN A 33 34.01 7.30 4.17
C ASN A 33 34.50 5.94 4.69
N PHE A 34 33.61 4.98 4.92
CA PHE A 34 33.90 3.69 5.54
C PHE A 34 33.80 2.51 4.55
N GLY A 35 33.76 2.79 3.26
CA GLY A 35 33.71 1.78 2.20
C GLY A 35 32.30 1.31 1.86
N ASP A 36 32.21 0.22 1.11
CA ASP A 36 30.94 -0.25 0.53
C ASP A 36 30.05 -0.97 1.56
N TYR A 37 30.69 -1.71 2.46
CA TYR A 37 30.01 -2.52 3.46
C TYR A 37 30.79 -2.55 4.77
N SER A 38 30.08 -2.74 5.88
CA SER A 38 30.69 -2.98 7.19
C SER A 38 30.07 -4.19 7.88
N THR A 39 30.87 -4.94 8.66
CA THR A 39 30.39 -6.07 9.46
C THR A 39 30.77 -5.96 10.93
N ASN A 40 29.86 -6.40 11.81
CA ASN A 40 30.02 -6.43 13.26
C ASN A 40 30.44 -7.80 13.82
N VAL A 41 30.74 -8.77 12.95
CA VAL A 41 30.92 -10.19 13.33
C VAL A 41 31.98 -10.41 14.42
N ALA A 42 33.05 -9.59 14.44
CA ALA A 42 34.12 -9.72 15.41
C ALA A 42 33.67 -9.46 16.86
N PHE A 43 32.71 -8.57 17.08
CA PHE A 43 32.12 -8.33 18.41
C PHE A 43 31.37 -9.55 18.91
N LEU A 44 30.62 -10.21 18.02
CA LEU A 44 29.80 -11.37 18.36
C LEU A 44 30.66 -12.59 18.70
N LEU A 45 31.85 -12.68 18.11
CA LEU A 45 32.82 -13.76 18.33
C LEU A 45 33.75 -13.54 19.54
N ALA A 46 33.79 -12.33 20.11
CA ALA A 46 34.73 -12.00 21.19
C ALA A 46 34.59 -12.93 22.40
N LYS A 47 33.34 -13.24 22.80
CA LYS A 47 33.06 -14.11 23.94
C LYS A 47 33.42 -15.57 23.66
N SER A 48 33.10 -16.09 22.47
CA SER A 48 33.35 -17.50 22.13
C SER A 48 34.84 -17.77 21.91
N LEU A 49 35.56 -16.84 21.30
CA LEU A 49 36.98 -16.97 21.00
C LEU A 49 37.90 -16.50 22.14
N LYS A 50 37.35 -15.89 23.20
CA LYS A 50 38.08 -15.29 24.33
C LYS A 50 39.19 -14.33 23.87
N LYS A 51 38.92 -13.53 22.84
CA LYS A 51 39.83 -12.55 22.24
C LYS A 51 39.16 -11.19 22.14
N ALA A 52 39.95 -10.12 22.15
CA ALA A 52 39.40 -8.78 21.93
C ALA A 52 38.79 -8.67 20.51
N PRO A 53 37.63 -7.99 20.34
CA PRO A 53 37.01 -7.86 19.02
C PRO A 53 37.96 -7.30 17.95
N ARG A 54 38.82 -6.35 18.32
CA ARG A 54 39.83 -5.77 17.42
C ARG A 54 40.85 -6.79 16.93
N GLU A 55 41.25 -7.75 17.76
CA GLU A 55 42.18 -8.82 17.36
C GLU A 55 41.53 -9.80 16.39
N ILE A 56 40.27 -10.17 16.67
CA ILE A 56 39.46 -11.02 15.77
C ILE A 56 39.26 -10.29 14.44
N ALA A 57 38.87 -9.02 14.48
CA ALA A 57 38.69 -8.17 13.31
C ALA A 57 39.97 -8.10 12.48
N SER A 58 41.13 -7.88 13.10
CA SER A 58 42.43 -7.81 12.41
C SER A 58 42.85 -9.14 11.77
N SER A 59 42.44 -10.26 12.36
CA SER A 59 42.72 -11.60 11.82
C SER A 59 41.80 -11.89 10.64
N LEU A 60 40.50 -11.58 10.78
CA LEU A 60 39.51 -11.74 9.72
C LEU A 60 39.77 -10.81 8.54
N SER A 61 40.18 -9.55 8.78
CA SER A 61 40.53 -8.57 7.75
C SER A 61 41.59 -9.13 6.80
N ARG A 62 42.66 -9.71 7.35
CA ARG A 62 43.76 -10.32 6.59
C ARG A 62 43.33 -11.53 5.77
N GLU A 63 42.36 -12.31 6.25
CA GLU A 63 41.80 -13.41 5.46
C GLU A 63 40.82 -12.93 4.39
N LEU A 64 40.06 -11.87 4.65
CA LEU A 64 39.15 -11.27 3.69
C LEU A 64 39.89 -10.65 2.50
N GLU A 65 41.04 -10.00 2.73
CA GLU A 65 41.88 -9.44 1.65
C GLU A 65 42.43 -10.50 0.68
N LYS A 66 42.37 -11.78 1.03
CA LYS A 66 42.74 -12.89 0.13
C LYS A 66 41.59 -13.29 -0.81
N GLU A 67 40.38 -12.82 -0.58
CA GLU A 67 39.24 -13.11 -1.44
C GLU A 67 39.24 -12.17 -2.65
N GLN A 68 39.17 -12.72 -3.85
CA GLN A 68 39.26 -12.00 -5.14
C GLN A 68 38.28 -10.81 -5.31
N TYR A 69 37.17 -10.82 -4.55
CA TYR A 69 36.10 -9.84 -4.65
C TYR A 69 36.28 -8.66 -3.67
N ILE A 70 37.30 -8.72 -2.80
CA ILE A 70 37.56 -7.72 -1.77
C ILE A 70 38.82 -6.95 -2.14
N LYS A 71 38.68 -5.65 -2.39
CA LYS A 71 39.80 -4.74 -2.67
C LYS A 71 40.57 -4.41 -1.40
N SER A 72 39.86 -4.19 -0.30
CA SER A 72 40.45 -3.98 1.02
C SER A 72 39.45 -4.32 2.12
N ALA A 73 39.96 -4.83 3.24
CA ALA A 73 39.21 -4.94 4.48
C ALA A 73 39.99 -4.21 5.57
N THR A 74 39.39 -3.21 6.21
CA THR A 74 40.05 -2.37 7.21
C THR A 74 39.32 -2.44 8.54
N VAL A 75 40.08 -2.56 9.63
CA VAL A 75 39.51 -2.59 10.98
C VAL A 75 39.22 -1.17 11.44
N ALA A 76 37.97 -0.90 11.78
CA ALA A 76 37.52 0.38 12.29
C ALA A 76 37.11 0.29 13.77
N GLY A 77 37.47 1.34 14.52
CA GLY A 77 37.10 1.48 15.93
C GLY A 77 37.47 0.25 16.77
N PRO A 78 36.57 -0.25 17.62
CA PRO A 78 36.88 -1.36 18.52
C PRO A 78 36.81 -2.75 17.88
N GLY A 79 36.42 -2.88 16.60
CA GLY A 79 36.28 -4.19 15.95
C GLY A 79 35.29 -4.29 14.79
N PHE A 80 34.85 -3.18 14.20
CA PHE A 80 34.15 -3.24 12.91
C PHE A 80 35.14 -3.55 11.80
N ILE A 81 34.67 -4.19 10.73
CA ILE A 81 35.46 -4.41 9.52
C ILE A 81 34.76 -3.73 8.36
N ASN A 82 35.40 -2.71 7.81
CA ASN A 82 34.97 -1.95 6.66
C ASN A 82 35.56 -2.57 5.39
N ILE A 83 34.72 -2.82 4.40
CA ILE A 83 35.03 -3.62 3.23
C ILE A 83 34.79 -2.76 1.99
N ILE A 84 35.80 -2.73 1.12
CA ILE A 84 35.69 -2.17 -0.23
C ILE A 84 35.77 -3.36 -1.19
N LEU A 85 34.78 -3.46 -2.08
CA LEU A 85 34.72 -4.48 -3.12
C LEU A 85 35.62 -4.09 -4.30
N THR A 86 36.02 -5.07 -5.10
CA THR A 86 36.73 -4.78 -6.37
C THR A 86 35.75 -4.28 -7.43
N ASP A 87 36.24 -3.44 -8.35
CA ASP A 87 35.43 -2.91 -9.46
C ASP A 87 34.85 -4.04 -10.33
N GLU A 88 35.55 -5.17 -10.40
CA GLU A 88 35.14 -6.37 -11.13
C GLU A 88 33.84 -6.99 -10.59
N VAL A 89 33.57 -6.88 -9.28
CA VAL A 89 32.32 -7.33 -8.67
C VAL A 89 31.14 -6.53 -9.21
N TYR A 90 31.31 -5.21 -9.32
CA TYR A 90 30.28 -4.31 -9.85
C TYR A 90 30.08 -4.53 -11.34
N LEU A 91 31.17 -4.68 -12.12
CA LEU A 91 31.09 -5.00 -13.54
C LEU A 91 30.36 -6.32 -13.79
N HIS A 92 30.65 -7.36 -13.00
CA HIS A 92 29.95 -8.64 -13.11
C HIS A 92 28.47 -8.52 -12.77
N ALA A 93 28.12 -7.83 -11.69
CA ALA A 93 26.73 -7.61 -11.31
C ALA A 93 25.97 -6.79 -12.36
N MET A 94 26.60 -5.77 -12.96
CA MET A 94 26.01 -5.02 -14.07
C MET A 94 25.75 -5.90 -15.28
N LYS A 95 26.70 -6.77 -15.66
CA LYS A 95 26.48 -7.76 -16.73
C LYS A 95 25.31 -8.67 -16.40
N GLU A 96 25.24 -9.20 -15.18
CA GLU A 96 24.12 -10.04 -14.75
C GLU A 96 22.78 -9.30 -14.85
N VAL A 97 22.72 -8.04 -14.41
CA VAL A 97 21.52 -7.19 -14.50
C VAL A 97 21.08 -6.97 -15.96
N LEU A 98 22.04 -6.75 -16.87
CA LEU A 98 21.76 -6.51 -18.29
C LEU A 98 21.34 -7.80 -19.03
N GLU A 99 21.93 -8.94 -18.68
CA GLU A 99 21.66 -10.24 -19.32
C GLU A 99 20.39 -10.91 -18.77
N ARG A 100 20.17 -10.86 -17.45
CA ARG A 100 19.02 -11.48 -16.78
C ARG A 100 17.84 -10.52 -16.73
N ARG A 101 17.06 -10.49 -17.81
CA ARG A 101 15.77 -9.79 -17.83
C ARG A 101 14.92 -10.22 -16.64
N PHE A 102 14.39 -9.24 -15.92
CA PHE A 102 13.52 -9.44 -14.75
C PHE A 102 14.17 -10.14 -13.54
N PHE A 103 15.48 -10.02 -13.32
CA PHE A 103 16.16 -10.62 -12.15
C PHE A 103 15.53 -10.22 -10.80
N TRP A 104 14.89 -9.06 -10.73
CA TRP A 104 14.18 -8.57 -9.54
C TRP A 104 12.75 -9.11 -9.41
N LYS A 105 12.25 -9.98 -10.31
CA LYS A 105 10.95 -10.63 -10.16
C LYS A 105 11.08 -11.91 -9.33
N VAL A 106 10.15 -12.12 -8.42
CA VAL A 106 9.91 -13.42 -7.77
C VAL A 106 8.78 -14.14 -8.50
N LYS A 107 8.65 -15.45 -8.23
CA LYS A 107 7.52 -16.28 -8.65
C LYS A 107 6.70 -16.64 -7.40
N PRO A 108 5.82 -15.74 -6.93
CA PRO A 108 5.02 -16.02 -5.74
C PRO A 108 3.92 -17.02 -6.08
N GLU A 109 3.61 -17.90 -5.14
CA GLU A 109 2.51 -18.87 -5.27
C GLU A 109 1.16 -18.23 -4.95
N THR A 110 1.16 -17.13 -4.20
CA THR A 110 -0.03 -16.46 -3.68
C THR A 110 -0.42 -15.24 -4.52
N ASN A 111 -1.72 -15.02 -4.65
CA ASN A 111 -2.30 -13.80 -5.23
C ASN A 111 -2.50 -12.77 -4.12
N VAL A 112 -2.39 -11.49 -4.48
CA VAL A 112 -2.54 -10.40 -3.52
C VAL A 112 -3.66 -9.47 -4.00
N GLN A 113 -4.65 -9.25 -3.14
CA GLN A 113 -5.65 -8.22 -3.34
C GLN A 113 -5.29 -7.01 -2.48
N PHE A 114 -5.30 -5.83 -3.09
CA PHE A 114 -5.21 -4.56 -2.40
C PHE A 114 -6.56 -3.87 -2.49
N GLU A 115 -7.21 -3.70 -1.35
CA GLU A 115 -8.35 -2.80 -1.22
C GLU A 115 -7.85 -1.42 -0.81
N PHE A 116 -8.20 -0.38 -1.58
CA PHE A 116 -7.83 1.00 -1.24
C PHE A 116 -8.75 2.03 -1.91
N GLY A 117 -8.76 3.25 -1.35
CA GLY A 117 -9.54 4.35 -1.90
C GLY A 117 -11.05 4.26 -1.67
N SER A 118 -11.50 3.33 -0.84
CA SER A 118 -12.90 3.02 -0.47
C SER A 118 -13.62 4.16 0.28
N ALA A 119 -13.56 5.38 -0.26
CA ALA A 119 -14.26 6.54 0.27
C ALA A 119 -15.76 6.43 -0.05
N ASN A 120 -16.60 6.89 0.88
CA ASN A 120 -18.04 6.92 0.65
C ASN A 120 -18.36 7.83 -0.55
N PRO A 121 -19.24 7.42 -1.47
CA PRO A 121 -19.57 8.17 -2.69
C PRO A 121 -20.57 9.29 -2.39
N THR A 122 -20.27 10.09 -1.35
CA THR A 122 -21.15 11.13 -0.83
C THR A 122 -20.58 12.54 -0.99
N GLY A 123 -19.39 12.63 -1.56
CA GLY A 123 -18.75 13.86 -1.98
C GLY A 123 -17.57 13.57 -2.93
N PRO A 124 -17.01 14.61 -3.56
CA PRO A 124 -15.82 14.46 -4.38
C PRO A 124 -14.61 14.00 -3.55
N PHE A 125 -13.61 13.42 -4.21
CA PHE A 125 -12.36 13.08 -3.52
C PHE A 125 -11.69 14.33 -2.94
N THR A 126 -11.18 14.20 -1.72
CA THR A 126 -10.37 15.23 -1.06
C THR A 126 -8.89 14.91 -1.23
N ILE A 127 -8.01 15.84 -0.83
CA ILE A 127 -6.56 15.58 -0.79
C ILE A 127 -6.24 14.37 0.09
N GLY A 128 -6.99 14.17 1.19
CA GLY A 128 -6.84 13.00 2.05
C GLY A 128 -7.10 11.68 1.30
N HIS A 129 -8.15 11.64 0.47
CA HIS A 129 -8.43 10.51 -0.40
C HIS A 129 -7.33 10.34 -1.46
N GLY A 130 -6.85 11.43 -2.04
CA GLY A 130 -5.74 11.40 -3.01
C GLY A 130 -4.50 10.71 -2.47
N ARG A 131 -4.11 10.99 -1.21
CA ARG A 131 -2.99 10.30 -0.55
C ARG A 131 -3.20 8.79 -0.47
N GLN A 132 -4.39 8.35 -0.06
CA GLN A 132 -4.72 6.93 0.06
C GLN A 132 -4.70 6.22 -1.30
N LEU A 133 -5.26 6.87 -2.33
CA LEU A 133 -5.29 6.39 -3.70
C LEU A 133 -3.88 6.16 -4.26
N VAL A 134 -3.02 7.18 -4.16
CA VAL A 134 -1.63 7.10 -4.66
C VAL A 134 -0.84 6.04 -3.90
N PHE A 135 -0.97 5.99 -2.57
CA PHE A 135 -0.25 5.01 -1.77
C PHE A 135 -0.64 3.56 -2.13
N GLY A 136 -1.95 3.29 -2.24
CA GLY A 136 -2.45 1.97 -2.63
C GLY A 136 -2.00 1.56 -4.03
N ASP A 137 -2.06 2.48 -5.01
CA ASP A 137 -1.63 2.16 -6.38
C ASP A 137 -0.12 1.93 -6.49
N VAL A 138 0.71 2.70 -5.77
CA VAL A 138 2.16 2.49 -5.73
C VAL A 138 2.50 1.12 -5.15
N LEU A 139 1.83 0.68 -4.07
CA LEU A 139 2.01 -0.66 -3.54
C LEU A 139 1.64 -1.73 -4.56
N CYS A 140 0.51 -1.58 -5.24
CA CYS A 140 0.10 -2.49 -6.32
C CYS A 140 1.16 -2.58 -7.41
N ARG A 141 1.70 -1.44 -7.86
CA ARG A 141 2.77 -1.39 -8.88
C ARG A 141 4.05 -2.07 -8.41
N ILE A 142 4.47 -1.85 -7.17
CA ILE A 142 5.66 -2.51 -6.59
C ILE A 142 5.46 -4.03 -6.57
N PHE A 143 4.31 -4.51 -6.08
CA PHE A 143 4.03 -5.95 -6.03
C PHE A 143 3.93 -6.57 -7.43
N SER A 144 3.25 -5.91 -8.38
CA SER A 144 3.21 -6.34 -9.78
C SER A 144 4.61 -6.36 -10.41
N ALA A 145 5.43 -5.33 -10.17
CA ALA A 145 6.81 -5.25 -10.67
C ALA A 145 7.70 -6.35 -10.07
N ARG A 146 7.41 -6.80 -8.85
CA ARG A 146 8.05 -7.95 -8.19
C ARG A 146 7.50 -9.29 -8.66
N GLY A 147 6.46 -9.34 -9.50
CA GLY A 147 5.94 -10.58 -10.10
C GLY A 147 4.71 -11.18 -9.40
N TYR A 148 4.11 -10.47 -8.44
CA TYR A 148 2.85 -10.90 -7.84
C TYR A 148 1.67 -10.74 -8.80
N ARG A 149 0.73 -11.68 -8.73
CA ARG A 149 -0.61 -11.52 -9.32
C ARG A 149 -1.42 -10.62 -8.41
N VAL A 150 -1.50 -9.34 -8.78
CA VAL A 150 -2.14 -8.29 -7.99
C VAL A 150 -3.55 -8.03 -8.52
N LYS A 151 -4.51 -7.86 -7.60
CA LYS A 151 -5.85 -7.34 -7.87
C LYS A 151 -6.09 -6.07 -7.08
N ARG A 152 -6.54 -5.02 -7.76
CA ARG A 152 -6.93 -3.73 -7.16
C ARG A 152 -8.43 -3.72 -6.95
N GLU A 153 -8.87 -3.50 -5.72
CA GLU A 153 -10.29 -3.38 -5.40
C GLU A 153 -10.57 -2.04 -4.73
N MET A 154 -11.69 -1.43 -5.10
CA MET A 154 -12.28 -0.30 -4.38
C MET A 154 -13.63 -0.75 -3.85
N TYR A 155 -13.80 -0.70 -2.53
CA TYR A 155 -15.09 -0.94 -1.91
C TYR A 155 -15.94 0.34 -1.98
N ILE A 156 -17.16 0.21 -2.50
CA ILE A 156 -18.11 1.30 -2.69
C ILE A 156 -19.24 1.15 -1.68
N ASN A 157 -19.29 2.07 -0.72
CA ASN A 157 -20.40 2.17 0.23
C ASN A 157 -21.61 2.86 -0.44
N ASP A 158 -22.29 2.14 -1.34
CA ASP A 158 -23.45 2.59 -2.11
C ASP A 158 -24.80 2.25 -1.45
N ALA A 159 -24.79 1.97 -0.15
CA ALA A 159 -25.97 1.59 0.61
C ALA A 159 -26.18 2.46 1.87
N GLY A 160 -27.34 2.30 2.50
CA GLY A 160 -27.57 2.82 3.85
C GLY A 160 -28.00 4.30 3.93
N ARG A 161 -27.88 4.84 5.16
CA ARG A 161 -28.40 6.16 5.53
C ARG A 161 -27.72 7.30 4.78
N GLN A 162 -26.41 7.19 4.53
CA GLN A 162 -25.64 8.29 3.93
C GLN A 162 -26.08 8.59 2.50
N ILE A 163 -26.38 7.57 1.69
CA ILE A 163 -26.89 7.76 0.32
C ILE A 163 -28.27 8.41 0.32
N ARG A 164 -29.17 7.99 1.22
CA ARG A 164 -30.49 8.63 1.38
C ARG A 164 -30.39 10.09 1.81
N LEU A 165 -29.45 10.38 2.71
CA LEU A 165 -29.21 11.73 3.20
C LEU A 165 -28.59 12.63 2.13
N LEU A 166 -27.72 12.08 1.27
CA LEU A 166 -27.22 12.74 0.07
C LEU A 166 -28.36 13.07 -0.90
N GLY A 167 -29.23 12.10 -1.18
CA GLY A 167 -30.42 12.29 -2.00
C GLY A 167 -31.35 13.37 -1.43
N HIS A 168 -31.62 13.34 -0.13
CA HIS A 168 -32.44 14.36 0.54
C HIS A 168 -31.82 15.75 0.43
N SER A 169 -30.51 15.86 0.65
CA SER A 169 -29.78 17.12 0.51
C SER A 169 -29.86 17.67 -0.93
N LEU A 170 -29.75 16.79 -1.92
CA LEU A 170 -29.90 17.16 -3.33
C LEU A 170 -31.34 17.62 -3.66
N TRP A 171 -32.36 16.94 -3.13
CA TRP A 171 -33.76 17.35 -3.29
C TRP A 171 -34.03 18.73 -2.68
N VAL A 172 -33.48 19.01 -1.51
CA VAL A 172 -33.56 20.35 -0.90
C VAL A 172 -32.93 21.39 -1.82
N ARG A 173 -31.71 21.16 -2.32
CA ARG A 173 -31.05 22.08 -3.28
C ARG A 173 -31.88 22.27 -4.55
N TYR A 174 -32.50 21.22 -5.07
CA TYR A 174 -33.41 21.30 -6.21
C TYR A 174 -34.62 22.20 -5.93
N ASN A 175 -35.29 22.05 -4.79
CA ASN A 175 -36.42 22.91 -4.40
C ASN A 175 -36.00 24.37 -4.19
N GLN A 176 -34.82 24.62 -3.63
CA GLN A 176 -34.25 25.95 -3.49
C GLN A 176 -34.08 26.67 -4.84
N LEU A 177 -33.79 25.93 -5.93
CA LEU A 177 -33.74 26.52 -7.29
C LEU A 177 -35.11 26.97 -7.83
N PHE A 178 -36.21 26.62 -7.16
CA PHE A 178 -37.57 27.10 -7.44
C PHE A 178 -38.04 28.15 -6.42
N GLY A 179 -37.14 28.67 -5.58
CA GLY A 179 -37.45 29.69 -4.59
C GLY A 179 -38.07 29.14 -3.30
N LYS A 180 -37.97 27.84 -3.04
CA LYS A 180 -38.44 27.25 -1.78
C LYS A 180 -37.42 27.45 -0.67
N GLU A 181 -37.89 27.91 0.49
CA GLU A 181 -37.07 28.09 1.69
C GLU A 181 -37.07 26.82 2.55
N ILE A 182 -36.49 25.75 2.01
CA ILE A 182 -36.33 24.48 2.73
C ILE A 182 -34.90 24.43 3.30
N PRO A 183 -34.72 24.27 4.63
CA PRO A 183 -33.39 24.11 5.21
C PRO A 183 -32.81 22.75 4.85
N LEU A 184 -31.49 22.67 4.73
CA LEU A 184 -30.81 21.38 4.63
C LEU A 184 -30.99 20.59 5.95
N PRO A 185 -31.03 19.25 5.88
CA PRO A 185 -30.98 18.42 7.09
C PRO A 185 -29.71 18.73 7.91
N GLU A 186 -29.78 18.57 9.23
CA GLU A 186 -28.65 18.83 10.15
C GLU A 186 -27.39 18.05 9.75
N ASP A 187 -27.54 16.76 9.47
CA ASP A 187 -26.47 15.89 8.96
C ASP A 187 -26.34 15.93 7.41
N GLY A 188 -27.04 16.85 6.76
CA GLY A 188 -27.13 16.95 5.31
C GLY A 188 -25.82 17.37 4.65
N TYR A 189 -25.68 17.01 3.39
CA TYR A 189 -24.52 17.39 2.58
C TYR A 189 -24.72 18.81 2.05
N GLN A 190 -23.70 19.66 2.19
CA GLN A 190 -23.82 21.10 1.92
C GLN A 190 -23.08 21.57 0.67
N GLY A 191 -22.25 20.71 0.07
CA GLY A 191 -21.29 21.12 -0.96
C GLY A 191 -21.92 21.67 -2.24
N GLU A 192 -21.19 22.57 -2.91
CA GLU A 192 -21.63 23.26 -4.13
C GLU A 192 -21.97 22.30 -5.28
N TYR A 193 -21.32 21.13 -5.31
CA TYR A 193 -21.60 20.07 -6.29
C TYR A 193 -23.07 19.65 -6.31
N LEU A 194 -23.79 19.75 -5.18
CA LEU A 194 -25.23 19.46 -5.13
C LEU A 194 -26.06 20.52 -5.84
N VAL A 195 -25.62 21.78 -5.84
CA VAL A 195 -26.30 22.85 -6.55
C VAL A 195 -26.19 22.62 -8.06
N ASP A 196 -25.04 22.17 -8.54
CA ASP A 196 -24.84 21.88 -9.96
C ASP A 196 -25.62 20.64 -10.42
N MET A 197 -25.66 19.58 -9.61
CA MET A 197 -26.55 18.44 -9.85
C MET A 197 -28.02 18.86 -9.85
N ALA A 198 -28.44 19.73 -8.93
CA ALA A 198 -29.80 20.23 -8.88
C ALA A 198 -30.18 21.05 -10.12
N LYS A 199 -29.25 21.85 -10.66
CA LYS A 199 -29.45 22.58 -11.93
C LYS A 199 -29.63 21.62 -13.10
N GLU A 200 -28.88 20.53 -13.13
CA GLU A 200 -29.01 19.47 -14.13
C GLU A 200 -30.39 18.80 -14.05
N ILE A 201 -30.82 18.39 -12.86
CA ILE A 201 -32.15 17.81 -12.66
C ILE A 201 -33.24 18.80 -13.08
N LYS A 202 -33.14 20.07 -12.69
CA LYS A 202 -34.10 21.12 -13.10
C LYS A 202 -34.16 21.29 -14.61
N ARG A 203 -33.03 21.22 -15.31
CA ARG A 203 -32.96 21.32 -16.77
C ARG A 203 -33.62 20.12 -17.45
N GLU A 204 -33.42 18.92 -16.93
CA GLU A 204 -33.90 17.68 -17.56
C GLU A 204 -35.34 17.31 -17.18
N TYR A 205 -35.73 17.55 -15.93
CA TYR A 205 -37.00 17.09 -15.35
C TYR A 205 -37.94 18.23 -14.98
N GLY A 206 -37.55 19.49 -15.18
CA GLY A 206 -38.39 20.64 -14.86
C GLY A 206 -38.78 20.66 -13.38
N ASN A 207 -40.06 20.91 -13.09
CA ASN A 207 -40.66 20.95 -11.75
C ASN A 207 -41.28 19.60 -11.30
N LYS A 208 -40.98 18.49 -11.98
CA LYS A 208 -41.61 17.18 -11.75
C LYS A 208 -41.59 16.70 -10.30
N PHE A 209 -40.52 17.02 -9.56
CA PHE A 209 -40.31 16.57 -8.17
C PHE A 209 -40.43 17.69 -7.15
N LEU A 210 -41.02 18.83 -7.55
CA LEU A 210 -41.21 19.98 -6.67
C LEU A 210 -42.13 19.60 -5.50
N ASP A 211 -41.75 19.99 -4.28
CA ASP A 211 -42.49 19.78 -3.03
C ASP A 211 -42.81 18.33 -2.60
N SER A 212 -42.59 17.32 -3.46
CA SER A 212 -42.82 15.90 -3.11
C SER A 212 -41.52 15.18 -2.74
N TRP A 213 -41.47 14.66 -1.51
CA TRP A 213 -40.41 13.75 -1.02
C TRP A 213 -40.97 12.34 -0.74
N ASP A 214 -41.73 11.82 -1.70
CA ASP A 214 -42.24 10.44 -1.69
C ASP A 214 -41.14 9.39 -1.98
N THR A 215 -41.50 8.11 -1.96
CA THR A 215 -40.58 7.00 -2.23
C THR A 215 -39.94 7.09 -3.62
N ASN A 216 -40.65 7.59 -4.63
CA ASN A 216 -40.13 7.71 -6.00
C ASN A 216 -39.09 8.84 -6.08
N ALA A 217 -39.37 9.98 -5.44
CA ALA A 217 -38.41 11.08 -5.33
C ALA A 217 -37.17 10.62 -4.54
N GLN A 218 -37.36 9.95 -3.41
CA GLN A 218 -36.26 9.41 -2.60
C GLN A 218 -35.33 8.51 -3.40
N GLU A 219 -35.89 7.54 -4.13
CA GLU A 219 -35.11 6.63 -4.97
C GLU A 219 -34.40 7.38 -6.11
N PHE A 220 -35.12 8.27 -6.81
CA PHE A 220 -34.57 9.04 -7.92
C PHE A 220 -33.38 9.90 -7.48
N PHE A 221 -33.55 10.75 -6.47
CA PHE A 221 -32.50 11.68 -6.02
C PHE A 221 -31.30 10.93 -5.42
N SER A 222 -31.53 9.84 -4.69
CA SER A 222 -30.47 9.02 -4.12
C SER A 222 -29.63 8.36 -5.21
N ASN A 223 -30.28 7.73 -6.20
CA ASN A 223 -29.59 7.06 -7.31
C ASN A 223 -28.89 8.07 -8.22
N PHE A 224 -29.52 9.22 -8.50
CA PHE A 224 -28.92 10.28 -9.31
C PHE A 224 -27.64 10.82 -8.64
N ALA A 225 -27.71 11.17 -7.36
CA ALA A 225 -26.57 11.67 -6.62
C ALA A 225 -25.43 10.65 -6.55
N LEU A 226 -25.75 9.39 -6.23
CA LEU A 226 -24.78 8.30 -6.21
C LEU A 226 -24.07 8.15 -7.57
N ASN A 227 -24.82 8.08 -8.67
CA ASN A 227 -24.26 7.92 -10.01
C ASN A 227 -23.33 9.09 -10.38
N LYS A 228 -23.72 10.32 -10.05
CA LYS A 228 -22.88 11.51 -10.29
C LYS A 228 -21.60 11.50 -9.46
N MET A 229 -21.67 11.06 -8.21
CA MET A 229 -20.48 10.92 -7.36
C MET A 229 -19.55 9.84 -7.86
N LEU A 230 -20.07 8.67 -8.23
CA LEU A 230 -19.26 7.60 -8.82
C LEU A 230 -18.61 8.02 -10.14
N GLN A 231 -19.31 8.79 -10.97
CA GLN A 231 -18.74 9.35 -12.20
C GLN A 231 -17.58 10.32 -11.88
N SER A 232 -17.78 11.28 -10.97
CA SER A 232 -16.74 12.23 -10.58
C SER A 232 -15.51 11.54 -9.95
N MET A 233 -15.74 10.51 -9.13
CA MET A 233 -14.67 9.66 -8.59
C MET A 233 -13.88 8.99 -9.72
N LYS A 234 -14.56 8.35 -10.69
CA LYS A 234 -13.91 7.71 -11.84
C LYS A 234 -13.10 8.69 -12.68
N GLU A 235 -13.61 9.88 -12.94
CA GLU A 235 -12.89 10.94 -13.66
C GLU A 235 -11.61 11.36 -12.92
N THR A 236 -11.67 11.44 -11.59
CA THR A 236 -10.52 11.76 -10.75
C THR A 236 -9.48 10.63 -10.78
N LEU A 237 -9.92 9.37 -10.69
CA LEU A 237 -9.04 8.20 -10.80
C LEU A 237 -8.31 8.17 -12.14
N ASN A 238 -9.03 8.45 -13.24
CA ASN A 238 -8.45 8.53 -14.57
C ASN A 238 -7.38 9.65 -14.66
N LYS A 239 -7.65 10.83 -14.10
CA LYS A 239 -6.67 11.93 -14.03
C LYS A 239 -5.41 11.55 -13.24
N LEU A 240 -5.55 10.69 -12.23
CA LEU A 240 -4.43 10.18 -11.44
C LEU A 240 -3.72 8.98 -12.11
N GLY A 241 -4.24 8.44 -13.21
CA GLY A 241 -3.73 7.23 -13.85
C GLY A 241 -3.89 5.97 -12.98
N ILE A 242 -4.92 5.96 -12.13
CA ILE A 242 -5.24 4.85 -11.22
C ILE A 242 -6.45 4.10 -11.78
N GLU A 243 -6.30 2.78 -11.89
CA GLU A 243 -7.34 1.87 -12.37
C GLU A 243 -7.62 0.80 -11.32
N PHE A 244 -8.86 0.32 -11.23
CA PHE A 244 -9.25 -0.78 -10.35
C PHE A 244 -9.71 -1.98 -11.18
N ASP A 245 -9.35 -3.18 -10.73
CA ASP A 245 -9.84 -4.43 -11.30
C ASP A 245 -11.28 -4.71 -10.90
N ASN A 246 -11.68 -4.29 -9.70
CA ASN A 246 -13.02 -4.48 -9.16
C ASN A 246 -13.49 -3.25 -8.38
N TYR A 247 -14.74 -2.86 -8.60
CA TYR A 247 -15.47 -1.90 -7.78
C TYR A 247 -16.56 -2.69 -7.04
N PHE A 248 -16.30 -3.00 -5.77
CA PHE A 248 -17.15 -3.90 -4.99
C PHE A 248 -18.28 -3.11 -4.31
N SER A 249 -19.54 -3.46 -4.57
CA SER A 249 -20.72 -2.76 -4.05
C SER A 249 -21.12 -3.28 -2.66
N GLU A 250 -21.34 -2.39 -1.70
CA GLU A 250 -21.94 -2.76 -0.41
C GLU A 250 -23.36 -3.28 -0.60
N LYS A 251 -24.12 -2.62 -1.48
CA LYS A 251 -25.51 -2.98 -1.79
C LYS A 251 -25.61 -4.43 -2.28
N SER A 252 -24.62 -4.95 -3.01
CA SER A 252 -24.66 -6.33 -3.49
C SER A 252 -24.63 -7.36 -2.35
N LEU A 253 -23.92 -7.10 -1.24
CA LEU A 253 -23.86 -8.00 -0.08
C LEU A 253 -25.20 -8.17 0.65
N VAL A 254 -26.03 -7.14 0.59
CA VAL A 254 -27.38 -7.18 1.16
C VAL A 254 -28.32 -7.93 0.22
N ILE A 255 -28.24 -7.63 -1.08
CA ILE A 255 -29.10 -8.24 -2.11
C ILE A 255 -28.85 -9.75 -2.24
N ASP A 256 -27.60 -10.17 -2.21
CA ASP A 256 -27.23 -11.59 -2.36
C ASP A 256 -27.39 -12.42 -1.07
N GLY A 257 -27.81 -11.77 0.03
CA GLY A 257 -28.04 -12.41 1.33
C GLY A 257 -26.76 -12.77 2.09
N THR A 258 -25.58 -12.34 1.63
CA THR A 258 -24.30 -12.62 2.30
C THR A 258 -24.31 -12.13 3.74
N VAL A 259 -24.85 -10.93 4.00
CA VAL A 259 -24.96 -10.39 5.37
C VAL A 259 -25.73 -11.33 6.28
N ASN A 260 -26.90 -11.81 5.86
CA ASN A 260 -27.73 -12.72 6.66
C ASN A 260 -27.03 -14.05 6.91
N LYS A 261 -26.37 -14.59 5.89
CA LYS A 261 -25.59 -15.84 5.99
C LYS A 261 -24.46 -15.72 7.03
N ILE A 262 -23.73 -14.61 7.04
CA ILE A 262 -22.66 -14.38 8.02
C ILE A 262 -23.24 -14.23 9.42
N LEU A 263 -24.35 -13.50 9.60
CA LEU A 263 -25.03 -13.39 10.89
C LEU A 263 -25.46 -14.75 11.43
N GLU A 264 -25.98 -15.65 10.59
CA GLU A 264 -26.31 -17.00 11.02
C GLU A 264 -25.10 -17.82 11.45
N ILE A 265 -23.97 -17.71 10.74
CA ILE A 265 -22.72 -18.38 11.11
C ILE A 265 -22.25 -17.89 12.49
N LEU A 266 -22.23 -16.57 12.68
CA LEU A 266 -21.82 -15.97 13.95
C LEU A 266 -22.78 -16.34 15.09
N ARG A 267 -24.10 -16.41 14.81
CA ARG A 267 -25.10 -16.86 15.79
C ARG A 267 -24.87 -18.30 16.22
N LYS A 268 -24.62 -19.21 15.28
CA LYS A 268 -24.33 -20.63 15.56
C LYS A 268 -23.03 -20.82 16.34
N ALA A 269 -22.07 -19.91 16.17
CA ALA A 269 -20.82 -19.89 16.92
C ALA A 269 -20.93 -19.21 18.30
N SER A 270 -22.12 -18.75 18.70
CA SER A 270 -22.33 -17.96 19.93
C SER A 270 -21.45 -16.72 20.01
N LEU A 271 -21.17 -16.09 18.86
CA LEU A 271 -20.34 -14.88 18.73
C LEU A 271 -21.18 -13.60 18.59
N LEU A 272 -22.50 -13.70 18.71
CA LEU A 272 -23.41 -12.54 18.69
C LEU A 272 -23.96 -12.26 20.09
N TYR A 273 -24.15 -10.97 20.38
CA TYR A 273 -24.91 -10.51 21.52
C TYR A 273 -25.96 -9.50 21.02
N GLU A 274 -27.11 -9.48 21.68
CA GLU A 274 -28.10 -8.42 21.49
C GLU A 274 -27.79 -7.26 22.44
N LYS A 275 -28.01 -6.04 21.97
CA LYS A 275 -27.74 -4.82 22.72
C LYS A 275 -29.03 -4.04 22.91
#